data_AF-A0A8J7J444-F1
#
_entry.id   AF-A0A8J7J444-F1
#
_cell.length_a   1.000
_cell.length_b   1.000
_cell.length_c   1.000
_cell.angle_alpha   90.00
_cell.angle_beta   90.00
_cell.angle_gamma   90.00
#
_symmetry.space_group_name_H-M   'P 1'
#
loop_
_entity.id
_entity.type
_entity.pdbx_description
1 polymer ?
#
loop_
_entity_poly.entity_id
_entity_poly.type
_entity_poly.pdbx_seq_one_letter_code
_entity_poly.pdbx_strand_id
1 'polypeptide(L)'
;MNKGLVSARTENKTQPHWLSLLLLSLLILAGHLQLVDTDASDHYSGLVQSVYLLVQTSPAIPLVCVTIRFLRGRPASPVLIRMLAISAFLSGILLTLINAVLSSSASFQISTLHGVSLTFTATAGFLILSFGRLSTSEVRLAWSGFLISSAAAFWSLLTVPVILIQAGSIASGNPYCLAQHSRQEQTSAATDLRGFSFYSTATGFKSTSNWHFHGVLIVEAEDGQKFFNWSPRRFRFDRIDNPQRYIVPFENLCMPAA
;
A
#
# COMPACT_ATOMS: atom_id res chain seq x y z
N MET A 1 16.76 -56.04 34.33
CA MET A 1 15.68 -55.97 33.34
C MET A 1 15.32 -54.51 33.08
N ASN A 2 15.35 -54.14 31.81
CA ASN A 2 15.07 -52.86 31.13
C ASN A 2 14.78 -51.57 31.94
N LYS A 3 15.78 -50.69 31.89
CA LYS A 3 15.59 -49.25 31.69
C LYS A 3 15.01 -49.02 30.29
N GLY A 4 14.07 -48.10 30.15
CA GLY A 4 13.78 -47.48 28.85
C GLY A 4 12.31 -47.42 28.47
N LEU A 5 11.72 -46.24 28.64
CA LEU A 5 10.93 -45.56 27.61
C LEU A 5 10.55 -44.16 28.13
N VAL A 6 11.58 -43.32 28.27
CA VAL A 6 11.39 -41.88 28.14
C VAL A 6 11.05 -41.68 26.68
N SER A 7 9.75 -41.58 26.38
CA SER A 7 9.26 -41.16 25.07
C SER A 7 9.79 -39.75 24.84
N ALA A 8 10.89 -39.66 24.10
CA ALA A 8 11.40 -38.43 23.56
C ALA A 8 10.30 -37.85 22.66
N ARG A 9 9.51 -36.94 23.23
CA ARG A 9 8.70 -35.99 22.47
C ARG A 9 9.67 -35.34 21.50
N THR A 10 9.56 -35.74 20.23
CA THR A 10 10.19 -35.08 19.11
C THR A 10 9.64 -33.66 19.08
N GLU A 11 10.30 -32.77 19.83
CA GLU A 11 10.30 -31.34 19.54
C GLU A 11 10.83 -31.22 18.12
N ASN A 12 9.92 -31.31 17.16
CA ASN A 12 10.14 -30.77 15.84
C ASN A 12 10.30 -29.26 16.09
N LYS A 13 11.54 -28.85 16.36
CA LYS A 13 11.97 -27.46 16.47
C LYS A 13 11.74 -26.86 15.09
N THR A 14 10.51 -26.45 14.83
CA THR A 14 10.19 -25.46 13.81
C THR A 14 10.98 -24.22 14.19
N GLN A 15 12.17 -24.13 13.61
CA GLN A 15 13.03 -22.96 13.67
C GLN A 15 12.13 -21.75 13.46
N PRO A 16 12.20 -20.75 14.35
CA PRO A 16 11.20 -19.73 14.31
C PRO A 16 11.39 -18.90 13.05
N HIS A 17 10.36 -18.87 12.21
CA HIS A 17 10.25 -18.04 11.01
C HIS A 17 10.21 -16.52 11.33
N TRP A 18 10.75 -16.08 12.48
CA TRP A 18 10.74 -14.69 12.93
C TRP A 18 11.44 -13.78 11.95
N LEU A 19 12.57 -14.21 11.38
CA LEU A 19 13.29 -13.42 10.37
C LEU A 19 12.42 -13.18 9.14
N SER A 20 11.76 -14.23 8.63
CA SER A 20 10.83 -14.11 7.50
C SER A 20 9.67 -13.17 7.83
N LEU A 21 9.04 -13.32 9.00
CA LEU A 21 7.94 -12.45 9.42
C LEU A 21 8.37 -10.99 9.57
N LEU A 22 9.57 -10.74 10.08
CA LEU A 22 10.14 -9.40 10.22
C LEU A 22 10.45 -8.78 8.87
N LEU A 23 11.09 -9.52 7.96
CA LEU A 23 11.37 -9.07 6.59
C LEU A 23 10.08 -8.77 5.81
N LEU A 24 9.07 -9.65 5.90
CA LEU A 24 7.77 -9.41 5.28
C LEU A 24 7.06 -8.20 5.89
N SER A 25 7.15 -8.01 7.21
CA SER A 25 6.57 -6.84 7.88
C SER A 25 7.24 -5.53 7.44
N LEU A 26 8.57 -5.53 7.31
CA LEU A 26 9.33 -4.38 6.79
C LEU A 26 8.98 -4.09 5.33
N LEU A 27 8.86 -5.14 4.50
CA LEU A 27 8.43 -5.01 3.10
C LEU A 27 7.02 -4.42 3.01
N ILE A 28 6.07 -4.93 3.79
CA ILE A 28 4.70 -4.42 3.83
C ILE A 28 4.69 -2.94 4.23
N LEU A 29 5.40 -2.59 5.31
CA LEU A 29 5.54 -1.21 5.76
C LEU A 29 6.11 -0.34 4.64
N ALA A 30 7.24 -0.73 4.03
CA ALA A 30 7.87 0.05 2.96
C ALA A 30 6.98 0.22 1.72
N GLY A 31 6.18 -0.78 1.36
CA GLY A 31 5.31 -0.72 0.18
C GLY A 31 3.98 0.02 0.38
N HIS A 32 3.49 0.12 1.63
CA HIS A 32 2.18 0.69 1.96
C HIS A 32 2.23 1.99 2.77
N LEU A 33 3.37 2.32 3.38
CA LEU A 33 3.50 3.52 4.22
C LEU A 33 3.23 4.76 3.38
N GLN A 34 2.13 5.45 3.67
CA GLN A 34 1.87 6.80 3.17
C GLN A 34 2.37 7.79 4.22
N LEU A 35 3.17 8.78 3.80
CA LEU A 35 3.57 9.87 4.69
C LEU A 35 2.32 10.67 5.06
N VAL A 36 2.20 11.02 6.35
CA VAL A 36 1.08 11.80 6.86
C VAL A 36 1.09 13.16 6.17
N ASP A 37 0.01 13.47 5.48
CA ASP A 37 -0.25 14.79 4.93
C ASP A 37 -0.84 15.64 6.07
N THR A 38 0.03 16.45 6.68
CA THR A 38 -0.33 17.26 7.86
C THR A 38 -1.42 18.28 7.52
N ASP A 39 -1.39 18.83 6.30
CA ASP A 39 -2.33 19.85 5.86
C ASP A 39 -3.73 19.26 5.68
N ALA A 40 -3.82 18.03 5.15
CA ALA A 40 -5.08 17.30 5.05
C ALA A 40 -5.63 16.91 6.43
N SER A 41 -4.75 16.53 7.39
CA SER A 41 -5.16 16.12 8.73
C SER A 41 -5.86 17.24 9.51
N ASP A 42 -5.41 18.49 9.35
CA ASP A 42 -5.93 19.64 10.11
C ASP A 42 -7.35 20.05 9.71
N HIS A 43 -7.84 19.59 8.56
CA HIS A 43 -9.19 19.88 8.07
C HIS A 43 -10.26 18.88 8.55
N TYR A 44 -9.89 17.82 9.27
CA TYR A 44 -10.82 16.79 9.72
C TYR A 44 -11.27 16.99 11.17
N SER A 45 -12.53 16.66 11.46
CA SER A 45 -13.04 16.58 12.84
C SER A 45 -12.39 15.42 13.60
N GLY A 46 -12.34 15.48 14.94
CA GLY A 46 -11.52 14.56 15.75
C GLY A 46 -11.73 13.05 15.50
N LEU A 47 -12.97 12.61 15.21
CA LEU A 47 -13.22 11.20 14.88
C LEU A 47 -12.67 10.82 13.49
N VAL A 48 -12.88 11.68 12.49
CA VAL A 48 -12.38 11.45 11.13
C VAL A 48 -10.86 11.48 11.10
N GLN A 49 -10.24 12.42 11.83
CA GLN A 49 -8.79 12.49 12.00
C GLN A 49 -8.24 11.22 12.66
N SER A 50 -8.92 10.70 13.69
CA SER A 50 -8.50 9.45 14.36
C SER A 50 -8.54 8.26 13.40
N VAL A 51 -9.61 8.11 12.62
CA VAL A 51 -9.72 7.05 11.61
C VAL A 51 -8.65 7.20 10.53
N TYR A 52 -8.41 8.42 10.06
CA TYR A 52 -7.37 8.72 9.07
C TYR A 52 -5.98 8.29 9.56
N LEU A 53 -5.60 8.69 10.78
CA LEU A 53 -4.31 8.31 11.38
C LEU A 53 -4.19 6.80 11.61
N LEU A 54 -5.28 6.12 12.02
CA LEU A 54 -5.30 4.67 12.17
C LEU A 54 -5.06 3.96 10.83
N VAL A 55 -5.69 4.43 9.75
CA VAL A 55 -5.48 3.86 8.41
C VAL A 55 -4.05 4.07 7.95
N GLN A 56 -3.48 5.27 8.12
CA GLN A 56 -2.11 5.57 7.70
C GLN A 56 -1.05 4.80 8.49
N THR A 57 -1.28 4.54 9.77
CA THR A 57 -0.36 3.78 10.61
C THR A 57 -0.58 2.27 10.54
N SER A 58 -1.68 1.82 9.94
CA SER A 58 -2.00 0.39 9.80
C SER A 58 -0.92 -0.50 9.16
N PRO A 59 -0.10 -0.02 8.18
CA PRO A 59 1.01 -0.81 7.65
C PRO A 59 2.06 -1.23 8.70
N ALA A 60 2.13 -0.54 9.83
CA ALA A 60 3.05 -0.85 10.92
C ALA A 60 2.54 -1.96 11.87
N ILE A 61 1.24 -2.30 11.82
CA ILE A 61 0.62 -3.31 12.70
C ILE A 61 1.38 -4.66 12.68
N PRO A 62 1.74 -5.23 11.52
CA PRO A 62 2.50 -6.49 11.47
C PRO A 62 3.83 -6.40 12.20
N LEU A 63 4.59 -5.32 11.97
CA LEU A 63 5.89 -5.12 12.59
C LEU A 63 5.77 -5.02 14.11
N VAL A 64 4.78 -4.24 14.59
CA VAL A 64 4.48 -4.12 16.01
C VAL A 64 4.08 -5.47 16.60
N CYS A 65 3.21 -6.23 15.93
CA CYS A 65 2.77 -7.54 16.41
C CYS A 65 3.90 -8.57 16.44
N VAL A 66 4.75 -8.61 15.42
CA VAL A 66 5.94 -9.49 15.37
C VAL A 66 6.90 -9.15 16.50
N THR A 67 7.19 -7.85 16.72
CA THR A 67 8.05 -7.40 17.80
C THR A 67 7.47 -7.74 19.17
N ILE A 68 6.19 -7.46 19.42
CA ILE A 68 5.52 -7.84 20.68
C ILE A 68 5.58 -9.35 20.89
N ARG A 69 5.32 -10.14 19.85
CA ARG A 69 5.34 -11.61 19.93
C ARG A 69 6.75 -12.14 20.23
N PHE A 70 7.77 -11.53 19.65
CA PHE A 70 9.18 -11.84 19.92
C PHE A 70 9.54 -11.53 21.37
N LEU A 71 9.21 -10.31 21.85
CA LEU A 71 9.54 -9.84 23.20
C LEU A 71 8.79 -10.59 24.31
N ARG A 72 7.51 -10.91 24.13
CA ARG A 72 6.71 -11.58 25.17
C ARG A 72 7.10 -13.04 25.41
N GLY A 73 7.71 -13.71 24.42
CA GLY A 73 8.09 -15.13 24.46
C GLY A 73 6.91 -16.12 24.49
N ARG A 74 5.77 -15.76 25.12
CA ARG A 74 4.56 -16.57 25.26
C ARG A 74 3.44 -16.08 24.32
N PRO A 75 2.67 -16.99 23.69
CA PRO A 75 1.53 -16.62 22.87
C PRO A 75 0.41 -15.98 23.69
N ALA A 76 -0.25 -14.98 23.11
CA ALA A 76 -1.42 -14.33 23.66
C ALA A 76 -2.64 -15.26 23.73
N SER A 77 -3.72 -14.80 24.38
CA SER A 77 -5.00 -15.54 24.42
C SER A 77 -5.60 -15.64 23.01
N PRO A 78 -5.85 -16.84 22.46
CA PRO A 78 -6.41 -17.00 21.12
C PRO A 78 -7.79 -16.36 20.96
N VAL A 79 -8.61 -16.37 22.01
CA VAL A 79 -9.96 -15.79 21.99
C VAL A 79 -9.88 -14.28 21.74
N LEU A 80 -9.08 -13.57 22.54
CA LEU A 80 -8.90 -12.13 22.39
C LEU A 80 -8.32 -11.77 21.02
N ILE A 81 -7.30 -12.50 20.58
CA ILE A 81 -6.65 -12.26 19.28
C ILE A 81 -7.60 -12.53 18.11
N ARG A 82 -8.44 -13.55 18.18
CA ARG A 82 -9.49 -13.81 17.17
C ARG A 82 -10.50 -12.66 17.11
N MET A 83 -10.95 -12.16 18.27
CA MET A 83 -11.86 -11.02 18.31
C MET A 83 -11.22 -9.79 17.64
N LEU A 84 -9.96 -9.46 17.97
CA LEU A 84 -9.23 -8.35 17.34
C LEU A 84 -9.05 -8.56 15.83
N ALA A 85 -8.68 -9.77 15.40
CA ALA A 85 -8.50 -10.08 13.97
C ALA A 85 -9.82 -9.97 13.19
N ILE A 86 -10.93 -10.47 13.76
CA ILE A 86 -12.27 -10.35 13.16
C ILE A 86 -12.69 -8.89 13.10
N SER A 87 -12.53 -8.13 14.18
CA SER A 87 -12.84 -6.70 14.19
C SER A 87 -12.03 -5.93 13.15
N ALA A 88 -10.71 -6.17 13.07
CA ALA A 88 -9.84 -5.54 12.08
C ALA A 88 -10.25 -5.90 10.65
N PHE A 89 -10.62 -7.17 10.41
CA PHE A 89 -11.10 -7.63 9.12
C PHE A 89 -12.40 -6.92 8.71
N LEU A 90 -13.41 -6.92 9.59
CA LEU A 90 -14.71 -6.31 9.31
C LEU A 90 -14.60 -4.80 9.11
N SER A 91 -13.86 -4.10 9.98
CA SER A 91 -13.62 -2.66 9.86
C SER A 91 -12.85 -2.34 8.57
N GLY A 92 -11.83 -3.12 8.23
CA GLY A 92 -11.04 -2.93 7.01
C GLY A 92 -11.86 -3.12 5.74
N ILE A 93 -12.70 -4.15 5.68
CA ILE A 93 -13.63 -4.36 4.56
C ILE A 93 -14.63 -3.20 4.47
N LEU A 94 -15.23 -2.78 5.57
CA LEU A 94 -16.19 -1.67 5.59
C LEU A 94 -15.55 -0.37 5.05
N LEU A 95 -14.37 0.00 5.57
CA LEU A 95 -13.65 1.19 5.12
C LEU A 95 -13.26 1.08 3.63
N THR A 96 -12.83 -0.11 3.19
CA THR A 96 -12.51 -0.36 1.77
C THR A 96 -13.75 -0.18 0.89
N LEU A 97 -14.91 -0.69 1.30
CA LEU A 97 -16.16 -0.52 0.56
C LEU A 97 -16.62 0.93 0.51
N ILE A 98 -16.55 1.65 1.63
CA ILE A 98 -16.86 3.09 1.66
C ILE A 98 -15.95 3.84 0.70
N ASN A 99 -14.63 3.59 0.77
CA ASN A 99 -13.67 4.22 -0.13
C ASN A 99 -13.92 3.84 -1.59
N ALA A 100 -14.27 2.58 -1.88
CA ALA A 100 -14.58 2.12 -3.23
C ALA A 100 -15.81 2.82 -3.82
N VAL A 101 -16.84 3.10 -3.01
CA VAL A 101 -18.03 3.86 -3.43
C VAL A 101 -17.69 5.33 -3.72
N LEU A 102 -16.75 5.92 -2.98
CA LEU A 102 -16.33 7.31 -3.12
C LEU A 102 -15.21 7.53 -4.16
N SER A 103 -14.53 6.47 -4.57
CA SER A 103 -13.40 6.52 -5.51
C SER A 103 -13.87 6.83 -6.94
N SER A 104 -13.07 7.62 -7.66
CA SER A 104 -13.24 7.77 -9.11
C SER A 104 -12.99 6.45 -9.86
N SER A 105 -13.51 6.33 -11.09
CA SER A 105 -13.30 5.14 -11.93
C SER A 105 -11.83 4.86 -12.23
N ALA A 106 -11.00 5.91 -12.33
CA ALA A 106 -9.57 5.78 -12.49
C ALA A 106 -8.95 5.07 -11.29
N SER A 107 -9.29 5.51 -10.07
CA SER A 107 -8.60 5.08 -8.85
C SER A 107 -9.20 3.87 -8.14
N PHE A 108 -10.43 3.48 -8.49
CA PHE A 108 -11.18 2.39 -7.87
C PHE A 108 -10.37 1.09 -7.71
N GLN A 109 -9.68 0.64 -8.77
CA GLN A 109 -8.97 -0.64 -8.75
C GLN A 109 -7.79 -0.63 -7.77
N ILE A 110 -6.98 0.42 -7.83
CA ILE A 110 -5.79 0.56 -6.98
C ILE A 110 -6.18 0.83 -5.53
N SER A 111 -7.17 1.70 -5.30
CA SER A 111 -7.65 2.03 -3.96
C SER A 111 -8.29 0.83 -3.27
N THR A 112 -9.04 0.00 -4.01
CA THR A 112 -9.61 -1.25 -3.50
C THR A 112 -8.52 -2.27 -3.19
N LEU A 113 -7.56 -2.47 -4.10
CA LEU A 113 -6.43 -3.37 -3.86
C LEU A 113 -5.64 -2.95 -2.61
N HIS A 114 -5.41 -1.65 -2.45
CA HIS A 114 -4.72 -1.09 -1.29
C HIS A 114 -5.49 -1.39 0.01
N GLY A 115 -6.79 -1.08 0.07
CA GLY A 115 -7.62 -1.33 1.26
C GLY A 115 -7.75 -2.81 1.62
N VAL A 116 -7.95 -3.69 0.62
CA VAL A 116 -7.97 -5.15 0.83
C VAL A 116 -6.62 -5.63 1.37
N SER A 117 -5.52 -5.17 0.79
CA SER A 117 -4.17 -5.55 1.23
C SER A 117 -3.89 -5.12 2.68
N LEU A 118 -4.30 -3.91 3.08
CA LEU A 118 -4.18 -3.42 4.47
C LEU A 118 -5.06 -4.22 5.44
N THR A 119 -6.25 -4.63 4.99
CA THR A 119 -7.14 -5.47 5.79
C THR A 119 -6.51 -6.83 6.10
N PHE A 120 -5.93 -7.49 5.09
CA PHE A 120 -5.16 -8.73 5.30
C PHE A 120 -3.93 -8.51 6.17
N THR A 121 -3.23 -7.39 5.97
CA THR A 121 -2.06 -6.98 6.75
C THR A 121 -2.37 -6.93 8.25
N ALA A 122 -3.40 -6.17 8.64
CA ALA A 122 -3.78 -6.01 10.03
C ALA A 122 -4.29 -7.32 10.64
N THR A 123 -5.16 -8.04 9.91
CA THR A 123 -5.74 -9.32 10.35
C THR A 123 -4.64 -10.36 10.61
N ALA A 124 -3.72 -10.53 9.66
CA ALA A 124 -2.61 -11.47 9.79
C ALA A 124 -1.62 -11.04 10.89
N GLY A 125 -1.35 -9.74 11.02
CA GLY A 125 -0.53 -9.17 12.09
C GLY A 125 -1.06 -9.56 13.48
N PHE A 126 -2.36 -9.37 13.74
CA PHE A 126 -2.95 -9.78 15.02
C PHE A 126 -2.84 -11.28 15.26
N LEU A 127 -3.13 -12.13 14.26
CA LEU A 127 -3.04 -13.58 14.39
C LEU A 127 -1.63 -14.07 14.82
N ILE A 128 -0.55 -13.37 14.44
CA ILE A 128 0.82 -13.71 14.89
C ILE A 128 0.96 -13.72 16.41
N LEU A 129 0.24 -12.84 17.11
CA LEU A 129 0.34 -12.72 18.57
C LEU A 129 -0.06 -14.03 19.29
N SER A 130 -0.86 -14.89 18.66
CA SER A 130 -1.30 -16.17 19.22
C SER A 130 -0.60 -17.40 18.60
N PHE A 131 0.44 -17.21 17.77
CA PHE A 131 1.23 -18.32 17.19
C PHE A 131 1.80 -19.24 18.28
N GLY A 132 1.49 -20.53 18.14
CA GLY A 132 1.74 -21.58 19.15
C GLY A 132 0.48 -22.04 19.88
N ARG A 133 -0.64 -21.33 19.72
CA ARG A 133 -1.98 -21.73 20.23
C ARG A 133 -3.07 -21.74 19.15
N LEU A 134 -2.73 -21.38 17.91
CA LEU A 134 -3.62 -21.45 16.76
C LEU A 134 -3.65 -22.85 16.16
N SER A 135 -4.76 -23.18 15.50
CA SER A 135 -4.87 -24.36 14.65
C SER A 135 -4.07 -24.21 13.36
N THR A 136 -3.77 -25.33 12.69
CA THR A 136 -3.01 -25.34 11.44
C THR A 136 -3.69 -24.56 10.30
N SER A 137 -5.02 -24.52 10.26
CA SER A 137 -5.77 -23.70 9.29
C SER A 137 -5.60 -22.21 9.54
N GLU A 138 -5.64 -21.78 10.80
CA GLU A 138 -5.46 -20.38 11.20
C GLU A 138 -4.03 -19.89 10.95
N VAL A 139 -3.03 -20.72 11.22
CA VAL A 139 -1.63 -20.39 10.90
C VAL A 139 -1.47 -20.21 9.38
N ARG A 140 -2.07 -21.11 8.57
CA ARG A 140 -2.08 -20.96 7.11
C ARG A 140 -2.77 -19.68 6.67
N LEU A 141 -3.90 -19.33 7.28
CA LEU A 141 -4.63 -18.09 6.98
C LEU A 141 -3.76 -16.85 7.26
N ALA A 142 -3.07 -16.80 8.41
CA ALA A 142 -2.17 -15.71 8.74
C ALA A 142 -1.02 -15.59 7.71
N TRP A 143 -0.39 -16.71 7.36
CA TRP A 143 0.67 -16.72 6.33
C TRP A 143 0.16 -16.28 4.96
N SER A 144 -1.00 -16.74 4.52
CA SER A 144 -1.61 -16.30 3.26
C SER A 144 -1.85 -14.79 3.25
N GLY A 145 -2.36 -14.23 4.37
CA GLY A 145 -2.52 -12.78 4.51
C GLY A 145 -1.19 -12.04 4.36
N PHE A 146 -0.14 -12.49 5.04
CA PHE A 146 1.21 -11.91 4.89
C PHE A 146 1.73 -11.97 3.47
N LEU A 147 1.59 -13.11 2.79
CA LEU A 147 2.11 -13.29 1.44
C LEU A 147 1.35 -12.41 0.43
N ILE A 148 0.03 -12.32 0.55
CA ILE A 148 -0.79 -11.45 -0.30
C ILE A 148 -0.38 -9.98 -0.10
N SER A 149 -0.30 -9.53 1.16
CA SER A 149 0.08 -8.16 1.47
C SER A 149 1.52 -7.84 1.08
N SER A 150 2.43 -8.81 1.21
CA SER A 150 3.83 -8.66 0.79
C SER A 150 3.97 -8.60 -0.72
N ALA A 151 3.19 -9.38 -1.47
CA ALA A 151 3.16 -9.33 -2.93
C ALA A 151 2.64 -7.96 -3.41
N ALA A 152 1.57 -7.45 -2.78
CA ALA A 152 1.06 -6.11 -3.05
C ALA A 152 2.08 -5.01 -2.74
N ALA A 153 2.80 -5.13 -1.61
CA ALA A 153 3.86 -4.21 -1.22
C ALA A 153 5.04 -4.23 -2.20
N PHE A 154 5.47 -5.43 -2.61
CA PHE A 154 6.51 -5.60 -3.62
C PHE A 154 6.11 -4.99 -4.96
N TRP A 155 4.88 -5.23 -5.42
CA TRP A 155 4.35 -4.59 -6.61
C TRP A 155 4.36 -3.06 -6.50
N SER A 156 3.93 -2.51 -5.35
CA SER A 156 3.97 -1.07 -5.07
C SER A 156 5.39 -0.50 -5.11
N LEU A 157 6.38 -1.20 -4.59
CA LEU A 157 7.78 -0.76 -4.65
C LEU A 157 8.36 -0.88 -6.07
N LEU A 158 7.98 -1.90 -6.82
CA LEU A 158 8.48 -2.16 -8.17
C LEU A 158 8.06 -1.07 -9.17
N THR A 159 6.99 -0.31 -8.91
CA THR A 159 6.60 0.81 -9.77
C THR A 159 7.67 1.89 -9.82
N VAL A 160 8.40 2.12 -8.73
CA VAL A 160 9.41 3.18 -8.62
C VAL A 160 10.49 3.04 -9.71
N PRO A 161 11.26 1.94 -9.79
CA PRO A 161 12.28 1.80 -10.82
C PRO A 161 11.67 1.80 -12.22
N VAL A 162 10.47 1.25 -12.41
CA VAL A 162 9.85 1.21 -13.75
C VAL A 162 9.42 2.60 -14.22
N ILE A 163 8.84 3.41 -13.35
CA ILE A 163 8.50 4.80 -13.66
C ILE A 163 9.76 5.57 -14.03
N LEU A 164 10.84 5.46 -13.23
CA LEU A 164 12.08 6.18 -13.47
C LEU A 164 12.76 5.77 -14.78
N ILE A 165 12.84 4.46 -15.07
CA ILE A 165 13.43 3.95 -16.31
C ILE A 165 12.61 4.40 -17.53
N GLN A 166 11.28 4.30 -17.47
CA GLN A 166 10.44 4.74 -18.58
C GLN A 166 10.45 6.25 -18.76
N ALA A 167 10.42 7.03 -17.68
CA ALA A 167 10.50 8.48 -17.76
C ALA A 167 11.80 8.92 -18.44
N GLY A 168 12.95 8.36 -18.03
CA GLY A 168 14.24 8.62 -18.69
C GLY A 168 14.26 8.18 -20.15
N SER A 169 13.73 6.99 -20.45
CA SER A 169 13.66 6.49 -21.83
C SER A 169 12.74 7.32 -22.73
N ILE A 170 11.60 7.78 -22.22
CA ILE A 170 10.64 8.61 -22.98
C ILE A 170 11.21 10.02 -23.17
N ALA A 171 11.82 10.57 -22.14
CA ALA A 171 12.43 11.89 -22.20
C ALA A 171 13.59 11.95 -23.20
N SER A 172 14.32 10.84 -23.41
CA SER A 172 15.39 10.73 -24.41
C SER A 172 16.44 11.85 -24.29
N GLY A 173 16.79 12.20 -23.05
CA GLY A 173 17.74 13.28 -22.73
C GLY A 173 17.13 14.67 -22.60
N ASN A 174 15.84 14.85 -22.90
CA ASN A 174 15.17 16.12 -22.66
C ASN A 174 14.79 16.30 -21.17
N PRO A 175 14.63 17.54 -20.70
CA PRO A 175 14.04 17.84 -19.39
C PRO A 175 12.67 17.19 -19.22
N TYR A 176 12.40 16.65 -18.04
CA TYR A 176 11.09 16.10 -17.69
C TYR A 176 10.74 16.31 -16.22
N CYS A 177 9.46 16.25 -15.90
CA CYS A 177 8.97 16.23 -14.52
C CYS A 177 7.89 15.17 -14.32
N LEU A 178 7.82 14.65 -13.09
CA LEU A 178 6.80 13.71 -12.64
C LEU A 178 5.93 14.41 -11.59
N ALA A 179 4.61 14.29 -11.73
CA ALA A 179 3.66 14.89 -10.81
C ALA A 179 2.45 13.99 -10.56
N GLN A 180 1.83 14.15 -9.40
CA GLN A 180 0.54 13.52 -9.11
C GLN A 180 -0.58 14.47 -9.54
N HIS A 181 -1.43 14.04 -10.49
CA HIS A 181 -2.45 14.91 -11.09
C HIS A 181 -3.42 15.53 -10.06
N SER A 182 -3.73 14.81 -8.98
CA SER A 182 -4.68 15.29 -7.96
C SER A 182 -4.13 16.31 -6.98
N ARG A 183 -2.82 16.29 -6.71
CA ARG A 183 -2.19 17.21 -5.74
C ARG A 183 -1.65 18.49 -6.37
N GLN A 184 -1.57 18.54 -7.71
CA GLN A 184 -0.91 19.64 -8.43
C GLN A 184 0.52 19.87 -7.94
N GLU A 185 1.19 18.80 -7.51
CA GLU A 185 2.48 18.86 -6.86
C GLU A 185 3.47 17.94 -7.58
N GLN A 186 4.67 18.48 -7.81
CA GLN A 186 5.81 17.71 -8.30
C GLN A 186 6.18 16.65 -7.28
N THR A 187 6.49 15.45 -7.75
CA THR A 187 7.00 14.40 -6.86
C THR A 187 8.39 14.80 -6.37
N SER A 188 8.53 15.03 -5.07
CA SER A 188 9.78 15.47 -4.45
C SER A 188 10.70 14.31 -4.07
N ALA A 189 10.15 13.10 -3.88
CA ALA A 189 10.90 11.91 -3.54
C ALA A 189 10.53 10.68 -4.38
N ALA A 190 11.49 9.78 -4.59
CA ALA A 190 11.25 8.49 -5.26
C ALA A 190 10.22 7.62 -4.53
N THR A 191 10.03 7.82 -3.22
CA THR A 191 8.99 7.16 -2.42
C THR A 191 7.58 7.53 -2.86
N ASP A 192 7.40 8.67 -3.50
CA ASP A 192 6.08 9.12 -3.95
C ASP A 192 5.65 8.40 -5.24
N LEU A 193 6.61 7.76 -5.92
CA LEU A 193 6.40 6.97 -7.15
C LEU A 193 5.95 5.53 -6.88
N ARG A 194 5.80 5.13 -5.61
CA ARG A 194 5.29 3.79 -5.24
C ARG A 194 3.86 3.61 -5.72
N GLY A 195 3.45 2.40 -6.08
CA GLY A 195 2.14 2.12 -6.67
C GLY A 195 0.96 2.53 -5.78
N PHE A 196 1.10 2.42 -4.46
CA PHE A 196 0.10 2.88 -3.49
C PHE A 196 0.26 4.35 -3.06
N SER A 197 1.15 5.11 -3.70
CA SER A 197 1.34 6.55 -3.49
C SER A 197 1.10 7.34 -4.78
N PHE A 198 1.56 6.82 -5.93
CA PHE A 198 1.52 7.45 -7.24
C PHE A 198 0.22 7.16 -8.00
N TYR A 199 -0.91 7.45 -7.35
CA TYR A 199 -2.22 7.40 -7.97
C TYR A 199 -3.11 8.50 -7.38
N SER A 200 -4.02 9.06 -8.18
CA SER A 200 -4.95 10.07 -7.70
C SER A 200 -5.87 9.52 -6.61
N THR A 201 -5.93 10.17 -5.46
CA THR A 201 -6.92 9.88 -4.41
C THR A 201 -8.15 10.78 -4.52
N ALA A 202 -8.24 11.61 -5.57
CA ALA A 202 -9.35 12.53 -5.76
C ALA A 202 -10.68 11.77 -5.82
N THR A 203 -11.59 12.16 -4.93
CA THR A 203 -12.98 11.71 -4.93
C THR A 203 -13.73 12.49 -6.00
N GLY A 204 -14.26 11.80 -7.01
CA GLY A 204 -14.99 12.43 -8.10
C GLY A 204 -16.19 11.59 -8.43
N PHE A 205 -17.39 12.07 -8.09
CA PHE A 205 -18.63 11.46 -8.54
C PHE A 205 -18.68 11.58 -10.07
N LYS A 206 -19.01 10.47 -10.74
CA LYS A 206 -19.07 10.24 -12.20
C LYS A 206 -19.43 11.49 -13.04
N SER A 207 -18.48 12.38 -13.29
CA SER A 207 -18.61 13.40 -14.33
C SER A 207 -18.04 12.77 -15.60
N THR A 208 -18.91 12.33 -16.49
CA THR A 208 -18.54 11.67 -17.76
C THR A 208 -17.80 12.60 -18.73
N SER A 209 -17.71 13.89 -18.42
CA SER A 209 -17.06 14.91 -19.23
C SER A 209 -15.61 15.21 -18.83
N ASN A 210 -15.10 14.57 -17.77
CA ASN A 210 -14.03 15.13 -16.94
C ASN A 210 -13.16 13.99 -16.37
N TRP A 211 -11.88 13.91 -16.75
CA TRP A 211 -11.01 12.76 -16.44
C TRP A 211 -9.89 13.10 -15.44
N HIS A 212 -9.60 12.16 -14.51
CA HIS A 212 -8.46 12.19 -13.60
C HIS A 212 -7.40 11.17 -14.00
N PHE A 213 -6.14 11.46 -13.69
CA PHE A 213 -4.98 10.61 -13.98
C PHE A 213 -4.27 10.19 -12.71
N HIS A 214 -3.56 9.08 -12.77
CA HIS A 214 -2.88 8.53 -11.61
C HIS A 214 -1.63 9.33 -11.25
N GLY A 215 -0.74 9.44 -12.23
CA GLY A 215 0.48 10.21 -12.19
C GLY A 215 0.81 10.63 -13.62
N VAL A 216 1.52 11.73 -13.76
CA VAL A 216 1.78 12.38 -15.03
C VAL A 216 3.28 12.53 -15.21
N LEU A 217 3.74 12.23 -16.42
CA LEU A 217 5.05 12.62 -16.91
C LEU A 217 4.87 13.75 -17.92
N ILE A 218 5.57 14.86 -17.70
CA ILE A 218 5.64 16.01 -18.60
C ILE A 218 7.06 16.06 -19.14
N VAL A 219 7.21 16.05 -20.45
CA VAL A 219 8.51 16.10 -21.14
C VAL A 219 8.55 17.36 -22.00
N GLU A 220 9.64 18.11 -21.91
CA GLU A 220 9.92 19.19 -22.84
C GLU A 220 10.45 18.62 -24.15
N ALA A 221 9.82 18.92 -25.29
CA ALA A 221 10.30 18.49 -26.59
C ALA A 221 10.37 19.69 -27.55
N GLU A 222 11.06 19.51 -28.69
CA GLU A 222 11.24 20.58 -29.70
C GLU A 222 9.90 21.13 -30.22
N ASP A 223 8.87 20.29 -30.29
CA ASP A 223 7.50 20.62 -30.72
C ASP A 223 6.57 21.05 -29.57
N GLY A 224 7.14 21.32 -28.39
CA GLY A 224 6.43 21.73 -27.18
C GLY A 224 6.31 20.60 -26.14
N GLN A 225 5.56 20.87 -25.07
CA GLN A 225 5.41 19.91 -23.98
C GLN A 225 4.57 18.69 -24.39
N LYS A 226 5.05 17.50 -24.02
CA LYS A 226 4.36 16.23 -24.19
C LYS A 226 3.94 15.67 -22.84
N PHE A 227 2.71 15.20 -22.76
CA PHE A 227 2.11 14.71 -21.52
C PHE A 227 1.83 13.21 -21.63
N PHE A 228 2.11 12.46 -20.56
CA PHE A 228 1.88 11.03 -20.49
C PHE A 228 1.23 10.67 -19.16
N ASN A 229 0.27 9.75 -19.18
CA ASN A 229 -0.39 9.20 -18.00
C ASN A 229 0.25 7.87 -17.60
N TRP A 230 0.60 7.74 -16.32
CA TRP A 230 0.98 6.47 -15.74
C TRP A 230 -0.24 5.52 -15.66
N SER A 231 -0.09 4.32 -16.21
CA SER A 231 -1.07 3.24 -16.12
C SER A 231 -0.56 2.16 -15.17
N PRO A 232 -1.00 2.13 -13.90
CA PRO A 232 -0.58 1.10 -12.95
C PRO A 232 -0.88 -0.32 -13.44
N ARG A 233 -2.01 -0.49 -14.14
CA ARG A 233 -2.42 -1.79 -14.69
C ARG A 233 -1.52 -2.28 -15.82
N ARG A 234 -1.08 -1.39 -16.70
CA ARG A 234 -0.22 -1.73 -17.85
C ARG A 234 1.26 -1.56 -17.54
N PHE A 235 1.59 -1.02 -16.37
CA PHE A 235 2.93 -0.75 -15.92
C PHE A 235 3.73 0.11 -16.90
N ARG A 236 3.07 1.13 -17.48
CA ARG A 236 3.68 2.02 -18.47
C ARG A 236 3.05 3.40 -18.54
N PHE A 237 3.77 4.32 -19.16
CA PHE A 237 3.24 5.61 -19.58
C PHE A 237 2.49 5.50 -20.92
N ASP A 238 1.26 5.98 -20.96
CA ASP A 238 0.45 6.12 -22.17
C ASP A 238 0.35 7.62 -22.54
N ARG A 239 0.58 7.99 -23.82
CA ARG A 239 0.55 9.40 -24.27
C ARG A 239 -0.84 10.02 -24.11
N ILE A 240 -0.86 11.30 -23.77
CA ILE A 240 -2.06 12.14 -23.68
C ILE A 240 -2.07 13.09 -24.87
N ASP A 241 -2.98 12.87 -25.83
CA ASP A 241 -3.00 13.64 -27.08
C ASP A 241 -3.72 14.99 -26.97
N ASN A 242 -4.60 15.16 -25.97
CA ASN A 242 -5.44 16.38 -25.82
C ASN A 242 -5.46 16.90 -24.36
N PRO A 243 -4.31 17.32 -23.80
CA PRO A 243 -4.14 17.74 -22.39
C PRO A 243 -5.05 18.91 -21.93
N GLN A 244 -5.65 19.65 -22.85
CA GLN A 244 -6.57 20.75 -22.58
C GLN A 244 -8.01 20.33 -22.24
N ARG A 245 -8.37 19.04 -22.41
CA ARG A 245 -9.73 18.53 -22.17
C ARG A 245 -9.96 18.03 -20.74
N TYR A 246 -9.03 18.27 -19.82
CA TYR A 246 -9.02 17.67 -18.48
C TYR A 246 -9.42 18.67 -17.39
N ILE A 247 -9.96 18.15 -16.28
CA ILE A 247 -10.56 18.96 -15.18
C ILE A 247 -9.52 19.91 -14.57
N VAL A 248 -8.32 19.39 -14.37
CA VAL A 248 -7.20 20.14 -13.82
C VAL A 248 -6.22 20.36 -14.98
N PRO A 249 -5.95 21.62 -15.36
CA PRO A 249 -4.98 21.93 -16.40
C PRO A 249 -3.59 21.40 -16.02
N PHE A 250 -2.85 20.89 -17.00
CA PHE A 250 -1.51 20.37 -16.78
C PHE A 250 -0.45 21.46 -16.59
N GLU A 251 -0.75 22.68 -17.04
CA GLU A 251 0.15 23.83 -17.12
C GLU A 251 0.74 24.24 -15.75
N ASN A 252 0.11 23.83 -14.65
CA ASN A 252 0.53 24.15 -13.28
C ASN A 252 0.97 22.92 -12.44
N LEU A 253 1.11 21.72 -13.05
CA LEU A 253 1.42 20.49 -12.29
C LEU A 253 2.88 20.43 -11.82
N CYS A 254 3.79 20.67 -12.75
CA CYS A 254 5.23 20.78 -12.54
C CYS A 254 5.87 21.31 -13.82
N MET A 255 7.05 21.90 -13.70
CA MET A 255 7.84 22.34 -14.85
C MET A 255 9.03 21.39 -15.02
N PRO A 256 9.30 20.90 -16.25
CA PRO A 256 10.58 20.28 -16.56
C PRO A 256 11.71 21.24 -16.17
N ALA A 257 12.63 20.77 -15.32
CA ALA A 257 13.80 21.56 -14.93
C ALA A 257 14.95 21.21 -15.89
N ALA A 258 15.60 22.24 -16.42
CA ALA A 258 16.76 22.14 -17.31
C ALA A 258 17.98 21.49 -16.64
#